data_AF-A0A7C5D8K4-F1
#
_entry.id   AF-A0A7C5D8K4-F1
#
_cell.length_a   1.000
_cell.length_b   1.000
_cell.length_c   1.000
_cell.angle_alpha   90.00
_cell.angle_beta   90.00
_cell.angle_gamma   90.00
#
_symmetry.space_group_name_H-M   'P 1'
#
loop_
_entity.id
_entity.type
_entity.pdbx_description
1 polymer ?
#
loop_
_entity_poly.entity_id
_entity_poly.type
_entity_poly.pdbx_seq_one_letter_code
_entity_poly.pdbx_strand_id
1 'polypeptide(L)'
;MMAELKLINGYPEYMRESIKLVEKTRNKRLNTLPKQMTMEERDEVLRTYHPDYVEGGKRAIRIGQNKGDIAPNEVVDLLEAYPVIEPDELNLNEIDYDVDILIIGGG
;
A
#
# COMPACT_ATOMS: atom_id res chain seq x y z
N MET A 1 18.58 20.63 7.04
CA MET A 1 19.32 20.54 8.31
C MET A 1 18.49 19.68 9.24
N MET A 2 18.86 18.40 9.42
CA MET A 2 18.18 17.55 10.39
C MET A 2 18.68 17.99 11.77
N ALA A 3 17.80 18.51 12.63
CA ALA A 3 18.15 18.81 14.00
C ALA A 3 18.59 17.49 14.68
N GLU A 4 19.78 17.46 15.27
CA GLU A 4 20.20 16.34 16.10
C GLU A 4 19.23 16.19 17.27
N LEU A 5 18.38 15.16 17.22
CA LEU A 5 17.43 14.87 18.28
C LEU A 5 18.18 14.26 19.45
N LYS A 6 18.17 14.95 20.60
CA LYS A 6 18.64 14.37 21.85
C LYS A 6 17.80 13.13 22.19
N LEU A 7 18.46 11.98 22.28
CA LEU A 7 17.86 10.72 22.68
C LEU A 7 18.05 10.48 24.17
N ILE A 8 17.00 10.04 24.85
CA ILE A 8 17.10 9.47 26.20
C ILE A 8 16.49 8.07 26.15
N ASN A 9 17.21 7.06 26.64
CA ASN A 9 16.88 5.63 26.57
C ASN A 9 16.26 5.21 25.21
N GLY A 10 16.86 5.67 24.11
CA GLY A 10 16.47 5.30 22.75
C GLY A 10 15.29 6.09 22.14
N TYR A 11 14.67 7.03 22.87
CA TYR A 11 13.59 7.87 22.34
C TYR A 11 13.97 9.35 22.33
N PRO A 12 13.48 10.14 21.36
CA PRO A 12 13.63 11.59 21.38
C PRO A 12 13.08 12.20 22.67
N GLU A 13 13.74 13.24 23.17
CA GLU A 13 13.34 13.97 24.39
C GLU A 13 11.85 14.35 24.38
N TYR A 14 11.33 14.86 23.26
CA TYR A 14 9.93 15.28 23.16
C TYR A 14 8.93 14.13 23.38
N MET A 15 9.33 12.88 23.15
CA MET A 15 8.46 11.71 23.37
C MET A 15 8.37 11.32 24.84
N ARG A 16 9.24 11.83 25.71
CA ARG A 16 9.27 11.42 27.12
C ARG A 16 8.01 11.79 27.88
N GLU A 17 7.41 12.93 27.58
CA GLU A 17 6.14 13.33 28.19
C GLU A 17 4.99 12.39 27.77
N SER A 18 4.94 11.99 26.49
CA SER A 18 3.97 10.99 26.03
C SER A 18 4.18 9.62 26.68
N ILE A 19 5.43 9.19 26.86
CA ILE A 19 5.75 7.92 27.55
C ILE A 19 5.25 7.95 29.00
N LYS A 20 5.50 9.04 29.75
CA LYS A 20 5.00 9.20 31.13
C LYS A 20 3.46 9.14 31.20
N LEU A 21 2.75 9.71 30.23
CA LEU A 21 1.28 9.61 30.16
C LEU A 21 0.80 8.18 29.93
N VAL A 22 1.51 7.43 29.08
CA VAL A 22 1.20 6.02 28.83
C VAL A 22 1.43 5.19 30.08
N GLU A 23 2.55 5.40 30.78
CA GLU A 23 2.90 4.71 32.03
C GLU A 23 1.86 4.93 33.13
N LYS A 24 1.42 6.19 33.34
CA LYS A 24 0.39 6.55 34.33
C LYS A 24 -0.90 5.74 34.18
N THR A 25 -1.24 5.33 32.96
CA THR A 25 -2.51 4.65 32.66
C THR A 25 -2.33 3.16 32.33
N ARG A 26 -1.11 2.63 32.40
CA ARG A 26 -0.77 1.25 32.02
C ARG A 26 -1.46 0.21 32.92
N ASN A 27 -1.39 0.39 34.25
CA ASN A 27 -2.00 -0.54 35.21
C ASN A 27 -3.52 -0.67 35.02
N LYS A 28 -4.20 0.44 34.67
CA LYS A 28 -5.63 0.43 34.38
C LYS A 28 -5.95 -0.29 33.06
N ARG A 29 -5.16 -0.04 32.01
CA ARG A 29 -5.37 -0.62 30.67
C ARG A 29 -5.03 -2.10 30.59
N LEU A 30 -4.08 -2.59 31.39
CA LEU A 30 -3.72 -4.02 31.42
C LEU A 30 -4.92 -4.92 31.69
N ASN A 31 -5.87 -4.47 32.51
CA ASN A 31 -7.05 -5.24 32.90
C ASN A 31 -8.34 -4.77 32.19
N THR A 32 -8.24 -3.89 31.20
CA THR A 32 -9.41 -3.32 30.51
C THR A 32 -9.27 -3.49 29.01
N LEU A 33 -10.21 -4.22 28.40
CA LEU A 33 -10.30 -4.27 26.95
C LEU A 33 -11.02 -3.01 26.42
N PRO A 34 -10.58 -2.46 25.28
CA PRO A 34 -11.37 -1.45 24.56
C PRO A 34 -12.77 -2.00 24.25
N LYS A 35 -13.76 -1.10 24.15
CA LYS A 35 -15.09 -1.48 23.68
C LYS A 35 -14.97 -2.12 22.30
N GLN A 36 -15.44 -3.35 22.17
CA GLN A 36 -15.50 -4.05 20.89
C GLN A 36 -16.50 -3.34 19.98
N MET A 37 -16.14 -3.17 18.72
CA MET A 37 -17.05 -2.67 17.71
C MET A 37 -18.18 -3.67 17.45
N THR A 38 -19.40 -3.18 17.24
CA THR A 38 -20.50 -3.98 16.70
C THR A 38 -20.21 -4.41 15.26
N MET A 39 -21.04 -5.28 14.70
CA MET A 39 -20.85 -5.70 13.30
C MET A 39 -21.06 -4.54 12.33
N GLU A 40 -21.97 -3.62 12.65
CA GLU A 40 -22.28 -2.43 11.87
C GLU A 40 -21.12 -1.43 11.91
N GLU A 41 -20.56 -1.17 13.09
CA GLU A 41 -19.38 -0.29 13.25
C GLU A 41 -18.17 -0.85 12.49
N ARG A 42 -18.00 -2.18 12.45
CA ARG A 42 -16.92 -2.82 11.66
C ARG A 42 -17.14 -2.64 10.16
N ASP A 43 -18.35 -2.85 9.67
CA ASP A 43 -18.69 -2.69 8.26
C ASP A 43 -18.49 -1.25 7.79
N GLU A 44 -18.90 -0.27 8.61
CA GLU A 44 -18.68 1.16 8.34
C GLU A 44 -17.19 1.49 8.22
N VAL A 45 -16.36 1.01 9.15
CA VAL A 45 -14.90 1.21 9.11
C VAL A 45 -14.30 0.57 7.86
N LEU A 46 -14.73 -0.65 7.50
CA LEU A 46 -14.23 -1.33 6.30
C LEU A 46 -14.58 -0.56 5.03
N ARG A 47 -15.84 -0.18 4.84
CA ARG A 47 -16.27 0.58 3.66
C ARG A 47 -15.63 1.95 3.54
N THR A 48 -15.28 2.56 4.68
CA THR A 48 -14.69 3.90 4.71
C THR A 48 -13.18 3.88 4.45
N TYR A 49 -12.47 2.89 5.03
CA TYR A 49 -11.00 2.95 5.09
C TYR A 49 -10.29 1.76 4.46
N HIS A 50 -10.98 0.63 4.24
CA HIS A 50 -10.34 -0.55 3.66
C HIS A 50 -10.39 -0.48 2.13
N PRO A 51 -9.24 -0.47 1.43
CA PRO A 51 -9.19 -0.27 -0.02
C PRO A 51 -9.98 -1.31 -0.82
N ASP A 52 -10.11 -2.54 -0.29
CA ASP A 52 -10.94 -3.58 -0.92
C ASP A 52 -12.46 -3.38 -0.78
N TYR A 53 -12.92 -2.58 0.19
CA TYR A 53 -14.34 -2.38 0.49
C TYR A 53 -14.84 -0.97 0.10
N VAL A 54 -13.92 -0.03 -0.15
CA VAL A 54 -14.27 1.31 -0.64
C VAL A 54 -14.85 1.19 -2.05
N GLU A 55 -16.08 1.69 -2.23
CA GLU A 55 -16.72 1.71 -3.53
C GLU A 55 -15.91 2.55 -4.51
N GLY A 56 -15.68 2.01 -5.71
CA GLY A 56 -14.95 2.68 -6.78
C GLY A 56 -13.43 2.56 -6.72
N GLY A 57 -12.84 1.88 -5.73
CA GLY A 57 -11.39 1.62 -5.69
C GLY A 57 -10.89 0.57 -6.70
N LYS A 58 -11.82 -0.15 -7.35
CA LYS A 58 -11.53 -1.19 -8.34
C LYS A 58 -12.42 -1.00 -9.57
N ARG A 59 -11.89 -1.35 -10.74
CA ARG A 59 -12.62 -1.31 -12.01
C ARG A 59 -12.29 -2.52 -12.88
N ALA A 60 -13.16 -2.80 -13.84
CA ALA A 60 -12.91 -3.83 -14.84
C ALA A 60 -11.82 -3.38 -15.82
N ILE A 61 -10.92 -4.30 -16.15
CA ILE A 61 -9.94 -4.13 -17.23
C ILE A 61 -10.69 -4.16 -18.58
N ARG A 62 -10.45 -3.15 -19.43
CA ARG A 62 -11.20 -2.92 -20.67
C ARG A 62 -10.53 -3.53 -21.91
N ILE A 63 -9.21 -3.71 -21.88
CA ILE A 63 -8.39 -4.14 -23.01
C ILE A 63 -7.32 -5.17 -22.59
N GLY A 64 -6.76 -5.89 -23.56
CA GLY A 64 -5.74 -6.93 -23.31
C GLY A 64 -6.32 -8.30 -22.95
N GLN A 65 -5.45 -9.23 -22.55
CA GLN A 65 -5.80 -10.63 -22.28
C GLN A 65 -6.70 -10.78 -21.03
N ASN A 66 -6.49 -9.94 -20.01
CA ASN A 66 -7.24 -9.97 -18.75
C ASN A 66 -8.53 -9.12 -18.80
N LYS A 67 -9.06 -8.85 -20.00
CA LYS A 67 -10.26 -8.03 -20.17
C LYS A 67 -11.45 -8.65 -19.42
N GLY A 68 -12.09 -7.84 -18.58
CA GLY A 68 -13.23 -8.24 -17.75
C GLY A 68 -12.88 -8.53 -16.29
N ASP A 69 -11.61 -8.75 -15.97
CA ASP A 69 -11.17 -8.95 -14.58
C ASP A 69 -11.25 -7.64 -13.78
N ILE A 70 -11.52 -7.77 -12.48
CA ILE A 70 -11.60 -6.63 -11.55
C ILE A 70 -10.24 -6.46 -10.86
N ALA A 71 -9.65 -5.29 -11.00
CA ALA A 71 -8.39 -4.93 -10.34
C ALA A 71 -8.44 -3.50 -9.75
N PRO A 72 -7.53 -3.16 -8.81
CA PRO A 72 -7.38 -1.80 -8.30
C PRO A 72 -7.17 -0.79 -9.43
N ASN A 73 -7.74 0.39 -9.31
CA ASN A 73 -7.70 1.40 -10.38
C ASN A 73 -6.27 1.69 -10.86
N GLU A 74 -5.31 1.79 -9.95
CA GLU A 74 -3.90 2.08 -10.24
C GLU A 74 -3.26 0.99 -11.12
N VAL A 75 -3.64 -0.28 -10.89
CA VAL A 75 -3.18 -1.40 -11.70
C VAL A 75 -3.81 -1.36 -13.08
N VAL A 76 -5.12 -1.08 -13.15
CA VAL A 76 -5.79 -0.98 -14.45
C VAL A 76 -5.29 0.21 -15.26
N ASP A 77 -5.02 1.35 -14.60
CA ASP A 77 -4.44 2.54 -15.24
C ASP A 77 -3.05 2.25 -15.81
N LEU A 78 -2.24 1.45 -15.12
CA LEU A 78 -0.93 1.01 -15.62
C LEU A 78 -1.05 0.06 -16.81
N LEU A 79 -1.95 -0.94 -16.72
CA LEU A 79 -2.15 -1.92 -17.80
C LEU A 79 -2.75 -1.30 -19.07
N GLU A 80 -3.55 -0.25 -18.90
CA GLU A 80 -4.19 0.48 -20.01
C GLU A 80 -3.44 1.76 -20.41
N ALA A 81 -2.28 2.03 -19.79
CA ALA A 81 -1.46 3.17 -20.13
C ALA A 81 -0.92 3.06 -21.55
N TYR A 82 -0.68 4.22 -22.18
CA TYR A 82 0.08 4.25 -23.41
C TYR A 82 1.52 3.79 -23.14
N PRO A 83 2.12 3.05 -24.08
CA PRO A 83 3.52 2.68 -23.96
C PRO A 83 4.39 3.94 -23.88
N VAL A 84 5.50 3.85 -23.14
CA VAL A 84 6.45 4.96 -22.96
C VAL A 84 7.23 5.26 -24.24
N ILE A 85 7.33 4.27 -25.12
CA ILE A 85 8.06 4.31 -26.39
C ILE A 85 7.09 4.09 -27.55
N GLU A 86 7.37 4.71 -28.68
CA GLU A 86 6.58 4.49 -29.88
C GLU A 86 7.04 3.20 -30.59
N PRO A 87 6.13 2.41 -31.19
CA PRO A 87 6.51 1.15 -31.83
C PRO A 87 7.54 1.28 -32.95
N ASP A 88 7.62 2.43 -33.62
CA ASP A 88 8.57 2.73 -34.69
C ASP A 88 9.97 3.10 -34.18
N GLU A 89 10.14 3.36 -32.89
CA GLU A 89 11.45 3.55 -32.25
C GLU A 89 12.18 2.22 -32.00
N LEU A 90 11.50 1.09 -32.12
CA LEU A 90 12.04 -0.25 -31.87
C LEU A 90 12.56 -0.92 -33.16
N ASN A 91 13.86 -1.13 -33.26
CA ASN A 91 14.46 -1.93 -34.34
C ASN A 91 14.47 -3.42 -33.98
N LEU A 92 13.47 -4.17 -34.46
CA LEU A 92 13.38 -5.62 -34.23
C LEU A 92 14.29 -6.47 -35.14
N ASN A 93 15.07 -5.86 -36.05
CA ASN A 93 16.05 -6.59 -36.86
C ASN A 93 17.36 -6.88 -36.12
N GLU A 94 17.60 -6.17 -35.02
CA GLU A 94 18.77 -6.33 -34.17
C GLU A 94 18.29 -6.78 -32.79
N ILE A 95 18.44 -8.08 -32.52
CA ILE A 95 17.98 -8.69 -31.27
C ILE A 95 19.19 -8.82 -30.34
N ASP A 96 19.16 -8.11 -29.20
CA ASP A 96 20.21 -8.22 -28.18
C ASP A 96 20.21 -9.58 -27.47
N TYR A 97 19.02 -10.14 -27.24
CA TYR A 97 18.83 -11.42 -26.53
C TYR A 97 17.77 -12.28 -27.22
N ASP A 98 18.19 -13.43 -27.74
CA ASP A 98 17.31 -14.48 -28.25
C ASP A 98 17.46 -15.71 -27.34
N VAL A 99 16.44 -15.99 -26.52
CA VAL A 99 16.49 -17.01 -25.47
C VAL A 99 15.18 -17.78 -25.41
N ASP A 100 15.27 -19.07 -25.08
CA ASP A 100 14.08 -19.93 -24.89
C ASP A 100 13.25 -19.50 -23.66
N ILE A 101 13.91 -18.99 -22.61
CA ILE A 101 13.27 -18.55 -21.37
C ILE A 101 13.96 -17.27 -20.87
N LEU A 102 13.18 -16.19 -20.75
CA LEU A 102 13.60 -14.92 -20.15
C LEU A 102 12.99 -14.76 -18.76
N ILE A 103 13.83 -14.63 -17.74
CA ILE A 103 13.41 -14.40 -16.34
C ILE A 103 13.71 -12.93 -16.00
N ILE A 104 12.68 -12.12 -15.77
CA ILE A 104 12.80 -10.72 -15.37
C ILE A 104 12.36 -10.57 -13.92
N GLY A 105 13.32 -10.25 -13.04
CA GLY A 105 13.13 -10.17 -11.59
C GLY A 105 13.25 -11.54 -10.91
N GLY A 106 13.60 -11.51 -9.62
CA GLY A 106 13.81 -12.71 -8.80
C GLY A 106 13.43 -12.42 -7.35
N GLY A 107 12.13 -12.52 -7.07
CA GLY A 107 11.54 -12.51 -5.74
C GLY A 107 10.63 -13.71 -5.59
#